data_AF-A0A165EXL0-F1
#
_entry.id   AF-A0A165EXL0-F1
#
_cell.length_a   1.000
_cell.length_b   1.000
_cell.length_c   1.000
_cell.angle_alpha   90.00
_cell.angle_beta   90.00
_cell.angle_gamma   90.00
#
_symmetry.space_group_name_H-M   'P 1'
#
loop_
_entity.id
_entity.type
_entity.pdbx_description
1 polymer ?
#
loop_
_entity_poly.entity_id
_entity_poly.type
_entity_poly.pdbx_seq_one_letter_code
_entity_poly.pdbx_strand_id
1 'polypeptide(L)'
;YHWDLPLWAYEEGGWVNRESVDWFLDFARACFTELDEVVDSWITHNEPWCAGFLSYHIGEHAPGHTDLNEAVHAVHHLLLSHGKAVEMLKEEMKSTTPIGITLNLAPKYAKTDSVNDRLAMNNADGYANRWFLDPVFKGHYPVDMMNLFSKYVHSFAFIQEGDMETIAVPCDFLGINFYSRNLVEFSAANDFLQKAAYSDYDRTAMGWDIAPNAFKDLIRRLRAEYTDLPIYITENGAAFDDELIEGRVADQNRIDYVAQHLQAISDLNEESMNIDGYYLWSLLDN
;
A
#
# COMPACT_ATOMS: atom_id res chain seq x y z
N TYR A 1 -6.20 -2.67 10.49
CA TYR A 1 -6.46 -4.02 9.95
C TYR A 1 -5.18 -4.52 9.30
N HIS A 2 -4.70 -5.72 9.66
CA HIS A 2 -3.45 -6.30 9.15
C HIS A 2 -3.70 -7.73 8.62
N TRP A 3 -4.66 -7.83 7.70
CA TRP A 3 -4.92 -9.00 6.82
C TRP A 3 -5.50 -10.25 7.48
N ASP A 4 -5.76 -10.19 8.78
CA ASP A 4 -6.31 -11.24 9.62
C ASP A 4 -7.85 -11.20 9.69
N LEU A 5 -8.52 -11.16 8.52
CA LEU A 5 -9.99 -11.14 8.46
C LEU A 5 -10.58 -12.36 9.20
N PRO A 6 -11.55 -12.16 10.11
CA PRO A 6 -12.21 -13.27 10.78
C PRO A 6 -12.87 -14.24 9.78
N LEU A 7 -12.76 -15.54 10.04
CA LEU A 7 -13.29 -16.56 9.12
C LEU A 7 -14.79 -16.40 8.86
N TRP A 8 -15.57 -16.02 9.87
CA TRP A 8 -17.02 -15.79 9.71
C TRP A 8 -17.32 -14.69 8.69
N ALA A 9 -16.50 -13.63 8.64
CA ALA A 9 -16.68 -12.54 7.67
C ALA A 9 -16.35 -13.03 6.26
N TYR A 10 -15.31 -13.87 6.11
CA TYR A 10 -15.01 -14.53 4.84
C TYR A 10 -16.15 -15.45 4.38
N GLU A 11 -16.73 -16.24 5.28
CA GLU A 11 -17.88 -17.12 4.99
C GLU A 11 -19.12 -16.33 4.51
N GLU A 12 -19.23 -15.06 4.88
CA GLU A 12 -20.25 -14.11 4.40
C GLU A 12 -19.82 -13.30 3.15
N GLY A 13 -18.73 -13.70 2.49
CA GLY A 13 -18.22 -13.09 1.25
C GLY A 13 -17.01 -12.17 1.43
N GLY A 14 -16.53 -12.00 2.67
CA GLY A 14 -15.33 -11.23 3.00
C GLY A 14 -15.40 -9.80 2.50
N TRP A 15 -14.26 -9.29 2.03
CA TRP A 15 -14.16 -7.92 1.52
C TRP A 15 -14.93 -7.70 0.20
N VAL A 16 -15.36 -8.76 -0.50
CA VAL A 16 -16.21 -8.63 -1.69
C VAL A 16 -17.62 -8.18 -1.30
N ASN A 17 -18.10 -8.58 -0.12
CA ASN A 17 -19.38 -8.13 0.41
C ASN A 17 -19.25 -6.69 0.95
N ARG A 18 -20.15 -5.80 0.54
CA ARG A 18 -20.15 -4.41 1.01
C ARG A 18 -20.44 -4.27 2.50
N GLU A 19 -21.18 -5.22 3.10
CA GLU A 19 -21.40 -5.26 4.55
C GLU A 19 -20.10 -5.37 5.36
N SER A 20 -18.99 -5.79 4.74
CA SER A 20 -17.66 -5.75 5.37
C SER A 20 -17.23 -4.37 5.85
N VAL A 21 -17.76 -3.31 5.22
CA VAL A 21 -17.55 -1.93 5.67
C VAL A 21 -18.16 -1.73 7.05
N ASP A 22 -19.40 -2.20 7.27
CA ASP A 22 -20.10 -2.05 8.55
C ASP A 22 -19.47 -2.94 9.63
N TRP A 23 -19.10 -4.18 9.29
CA TRP A 23 -18.35 -5.06 10.21
C TRP A 23 -17.05 -4.44 10.68
N PHE A 24 -16.32 -3.79 9.77
CA PHE A 24 -15.09 -3.08 10.11
C PHE A 24 -15.37 -1.87 11.02
N LEU A 25 -16.46 -1.14 10.79
CA LEU A 25 -16.83 0.00 11.63
C LEU A 25 -17.21 -0.43 13.05
N ASP A 26 -17.91 -1.56 13.22
CA ASP A 26 -18.20 -2.09 14.56
C ASP A 26 -16.91 -2.46 15.30
N PHE A 27 -15.97 -3.13 14.62
CA PHE A 27 -14.65 -3.44 15.15
C PHE A 27 -13.85 -2.17 15.52
N ALA A 28 -13.78 -1.20 14.60
CA ALA A 28 -13.06 0.05 14.79
C ALA A 28 -13.67 0.88 15.93
N ARG A 29 -15.01 0.94 16.01
CA ARG A 29 -15.74 1.66 17.06
C ARG A 29 -15.40 1.11 18.44
N ALA A 30 -15.37 -0.21 18.59
CA ALA A 30 -14.98 -0.85 19.84
C ALA A 30 -13.52 -0.50 20.20
N CYS A 31 -12.60 -0.54 19.24
CA CYS A 31 -11.20 -0.17 19.48
C CYS A 31 -11.04 1.29 19.89
N PHE A 32 -11.63 2.23 19.15
CA PHE A 32 -11.53 3.65 19.46
C PHE A 32 -12.16 3.98 20.81
N THR A 33 -13.33 3.40 21.13
CA THR A 33 -14.01 3.64 22.41
C THR A 33 -13.13 3.28 23.61
N GLU A 34 -12.39 2.17 23.53
CA GLU A 34 -11.62 1.65 24.66
C GLU A 34 -10.16 2.14 24.68
N LEU A 35 -9.61 2.55 23.54
CA LEU A 35 -8.16 2.75 23.38
C LEU A 35 -7.75 4.15 22.92
N ASP A 36 -8.66 4.99 22.42
CA ASP A 36 -8.28 6.27 21.82
C ASP A 36 -7.61 7.24 22.84
N GLU A 37 -7.92 7.11 24.13
CA GLU A 37 -7.26 7.90 25.17
C GLU A 37 -5.78 7.52 25.42
N VAL A 38 -5.34 6.36 24.92
CA VAL A 38 -3.99 5.81 25.19
C VAL A 38 -3.16 5.52 23.93
N VAL A 39 -3.79 5.51 22.76
CA VAL A 39 -3.14 5.32 21.47
C VAL A 39 -2.64 6.66 20.93
N ASP A 40 -1.38 6.71 20.52
CA ASP A 40 -0.76 7.94 20.00
C ASP A 40 -1.16 8.24 18.54
N SER A 41 -1.41 7.20 17.74
CA SER A 41 -1.86 7.33 16.35
C SER A 41 -2.55 6.06 15.86
N TRP A 42 -3.46 6.23 14.89
CA TRP A 42 -4.23 5.15 14.29
C TRP A 42 -3.88 4.94 12.81
N ILE A 43 -3.65 3.68 12.44
CA ILE A 43 -3.62 3.23 11.03
C ILE A 43 -4.85 2.38 10.78
N THR A 44 -5.70 2.80 9.84
CA THR A 44 -6.94 2.07 9.51
C THR A 44 -6.64 0.71 8.87
N HIS A 45 -5.86 0.74 7.79
CA HIS A 45 -5.52 -0.41 6.96
C HIS A 45 -4.03 -0.43 6.66
N ASN A 46 -3.45 -1.61 6.77
CA ASN A 46 -2.13 -1.91 6.24
C ASN A 46 -2.28 -2.48 4.82
N GLU A 47 -1.60 -1.88 3.85
CA GLU A 47 -1.44 -2.39 2.47
C GLU A 47 -2.70 -2.97 1.81
N PRO A 48 -3.71 -2.13 1.49
CA PRO A 48 -4.89 -2.60 0.77
C PRO A 48 -4.57 -3.28 -0.57
N TRP A 49 -3.40 -3.02 -1.18
CA TRP A 49 -2.94 -3.76 -2.36
C TRP A 49 -2.71 -5.23 -2.05
N CYS A 50 -2.09 -5.55 -0.91
CA CYS A 50 -1.88 -6.93 -0.47
C CYS A 50 -3.21 -7.59 -0.11
N ALA A 51 -4.02 -6.96 0.75
CA ALA A 51 -5.30 -7.50 1.21
C ALA A 51 -6.36 -7.60 0.09
N GLY A 52 -6.23 -6.81 -0.97
CA GLY A 52 -7.13 -6.80 -2.12
C GLY A 52 -6.56 -7.58 -3.31
N PHE A 53 -5.60 -7.00 -4.02
CA PHE A 53 -5.08 -7.56 -5.27
C PHE A 53 -4.25 -8.82 -5.08
N LEU A 54 -3.33 -8.86 -4.12
CA LEU A 54 -2.53 -10.07 -3.88
C LEU A 54 -3.37 -11.24 -3.34
N SER A 55 -4.47 -10.92 -2.65
CA SER A 55 -5.35 -11.87 -1.97
C SER A 55 -6.53 -12.39 -2.82
N TYR A 56 -7.12 -11.52 -3.64
CA TYR A 56 -8.32 -11.84 -4.43
C TYR A 56 -8.09 -11.91 -5.94
N HIS A 57 -7.00 -11.35 -6.48
CA HIS A 57 -6.68 -11.43 -7.91
C HIS A 57 -5.50 -12.34 -8.21
N ILE A 58 -4.41 -12.24 -7.44
CA ILE A 58 -3.19 -13.04 -7.66
C ILE A 58 -3.30 -14.38 -6.90
N GLY A 59 -3.90 -14.39 -5.71
CA GLY A 59 -4.17 -15.59 -4.92
C GLY A 59 -2.98 -16.08 -4.07
N GLU A 60 -1.95 -15.25 -3.88
CA GLU A 60 -0.77 -15.59 -3.06
C GLU A 60 -1.03 -15.40 -1.56
N HIS A 61 -1.93 -14.47 -1.21
CA HIS A 61 -2.36 -14.23 0.17
C HIS A 61 -3.77 -14.74 0.39
N ALA A 62 -4.14 -14.98 1.67
CA ALA A 62 -5.50 -15.36 2.03
C ALA A 62 -6.52 -14.29 1.58
N PRO A 63 -7.68 -14.66 1.01
CA PRO A 63 -8.21 -16.03 0.96
C PRO A 63 -7.75 -16.87 -0.24
N GLY A 64 -6.87 -16.35 -1.10
CA GLY A 64 -6.28 -17.10 -2.20
C GLY A 64 -7.16 -17.18 -3.45
N HIS A 65 -8.02 -16.19 -3.66
CA HIS A 65 -8.86 -16.13 -4.86
C HIS A 65 -8.08 -15.53 -6.05
N THR A 66 -8.56 -15.82 -7.27
CA THR A 66 -7.92 -15.36 -8.53
C THR A 66 -8.94 -14.69 -9.47
N ASP A 67 -9.70 -13.73 -8.95
CA ASP A 67 -10.75 -13.01 -9.64
C ASP A 67 -10.55 -11.48 -9.52
N LEU A 68 -10.26 -10.81 -10.64
CA LEU A 68 -10.05 -9.36 -10.65
C LEU A 68 -11.31 -8.58 -10.29
N ASN A 69 -12.49 -9.09 -10.63
CA ASN A 69 -13.75 -8.44 -10.28
C ASN A 69 -13.96 -8.48 -8.76
N GLU A 70 -13.73 -9.61 -8.11
CA GLU A 70 -13.71 -9.67 -6.64
C GLU A 70 -12.68 -8.71 -6.03
N ALA A 71 -11.47 -8.69 -6.60
CA ALA A 71 -10.38 -7.88 -6.07
C ALA A 71 -10.64 -6.37 -6.12
N VAL A 72 -11.26 -5.85 -7.19
CA VAL A 72 -11.63 -4.42 -7.24
C VAL A 72 -12.76 -4.07 -6.27
N HIS A 73 -13.70 -5.00 -6.00
CA HIS A 73 -14.71 -4.82 -4.96
C HIS A 73 -14.06 -4.82 -3.57
N ALA A 74 -13.18 -5.78 -3.30
CA ALA A 74 -12.46 -5.88 -2.04
C ALA A 74 -11.64 -4.63 -1.74
N VAL A 75 -10.85 -4.15 -2.71
CA VAL A 75 -10.09 -2.90 -2.59
C VAL A 75 -11.02 -1.71 -2.33
N HIS A 76 -12.15 -1.63 -3.05
CA HIS A 76 -13.08 -0.53 -2.86
C HIS A 76 -13.67 -0.49 -1.44
N HIS A 77 -14.10 -1.63 -0.91
CA HIS A 77 -14.64 -1.71 0.45
C HIS A 77 -13.58 -1.50 1.53
N LEU A 78 -12.34 -1.96 1.32
CA LEU A 78 -11.21 -1.63 2.20
C LEU A 78 -11.00 -0.11 2.28
N LEU A 79 -10.92 0.57 1.13
CA LEU A 79 -10.73 2.03 1.07
C LEU A 79 -11.94 2.80 1.63
N LEU A 80 -13.16 2.34 1.36
CA LEU A 80 -14.36 2.97 1.90
C LEU A 80 -14.43 2.85 3.42
N SER A 81 -14.09 1.68 3.95
CA SER A 81 -14.05 1.45 5.40
C SER A 81 -12.96 2.26 6.09
N HIS A 82 -11.83 2.55 5.42
CA HIS A 82 -10.86 3.55 5.88
C HIS A 82 -11.51 4.92 6.07
N GLY A 83 -12.16 5.44 5.02
CA GLY A 83 -12.77 6.76 5.04
C GLY A 83 -13.81 6.90 6.15
N LYS A 84 -14.72 5.92 6.25
CA LYS A 84 -15.75 5.91 7.30
C LYS A 84 -15.17 5.80 8.72
N ALA A 85 -14.07 5.07 8.92
CA ALA A 85 -13.43 4.99 10.22
C ALA A 85 -12.79 6.33 10.64
N VAL A 86 -12.22 7.07 9.68
CA VAL A 86 -11.69 8.43 9.91
C VAL A 86 -12.82 9.40 10.26
N GLU A 87 -13.90 9.40 9.48
CA GLU A 87 -15.10 10.21 9.76
C GLU A 87 -15.68 9.88 11.14
N MET A 88 -15.83 8.61 11.48
CA MET A 88 -16.31 8.18 12.80
C MET A 88 -15.44 8.73 13.93
N LEU A 89 -14.11 8.61 13.82
CA LEU A 89 -13.20 9.08 14.86
C LEU A 89 -13.26 10.62 15.02
N LYS A 90 -13.21 11.36 13.90
CA LYS A 90 -13.14 12.84 13.93
C LYS A 90 -14.50 13.49 14.14
N GLU A 91 -15.55 12.99 13.50
CA GLU A 91 -16.86 13.63 13.47
C GLU A 91 -17.83 13.08 14.52
N GLU A 92 -17.87 11.77 14.75
CA GLU A 92 -18.78 11.21 15.77
C GLU A 92 -18.15 11.27 17.16
N MET A 93 -16.91 10.79 17.29
CA MET A 93 -16.21 10.72 18.57
C MET A 93 -15.51 12.04 18.96
N LYS A 94 -15.37 12.98 18.01
CA LYS A 94 -14.70 14.28 18.22
C LYS A 94 -13.26 14.14 18.72
N SER A 95 -12.60 13.03 18.38
CA SER A 95 -11.21 12.79 18.72
C SER A 95 -10.26 13.65 17.87
N THR A 96 -9.12 14.00 18.46
CA THR A 96 -8.01 14.67 17.79
C THR A 96 -6.81 13.75 17.58
N THR A 97 -6.93 12.46 17.90
CA THR A 97 -5.84 11.48 17.72
C THR A 97 -5.49 11.37 16.23
N PRO A 98 -4.21 11.49 15.84
CA PRO A 98 -3.78 11.36 14.46
C PRO A 98 -4.21 10.03 13.84
N ILE A 99 -4.82 10.08 12.66
CA ILE A 99 -5.25 8.89 11.91
C ILE A 99 -4.88 9.00 10.42
N GLY A 100 -4.48 7.87 9.85
CA GLY A 100 -4.13 7.74 8.44
C GLY A 100 -4.26 6.32 7.91
N ILE A 101 -3.93 6.14 6.64
CA ILE A 101 -3.82 4.83 5.96
C ILE A 101 -2.36 4.54 5.64
N THR A 102 -2.01 3.26 5.61
CA THR A 102 -0.70 2.79 5.18
C THR A 102 -0.79 2.09 3.83
N LEU A 103 -0.03 2.59 2.85
CA LEU A 103 0.06 2.01 1.51
C LEU A 103 1.47 1.47 1.26
N ASN A 104 1.57 0.25 0.74
CA ASN A 104 2.82 -0.23 0.17
C ASN A 104 3.01 0.30 -1.24
N LEU A 105 4.05 1.11 -1.41
CA LEU A 105 4.30 1.80 -2.67
C LEU A 105 5.61 1.31 -3.27
N ALA A 106 5.51 0.79 -4.49
CA ALA A 106 6.64 0.23 -5.22
C ALA A 106 6.79 0.99 -6.55
N PRO A 107 7.70 1.99 -6.63
CA PRO A 107 7.88 2.80 -7.84
C PRO A 107 8.30 1.91 -9.01
N LYS A 108 7.74 2.20 -10.18
CA LYS A 108 7.95 1.42 -11.40
C LYS A 108 8.84 2.18 -12.36
N TYR A 109 9.72 1.44 -13.03
CA TYR A 109 10.63 1.99 -14.04
C TYR A 109 10.53 1.17 -15.32
N ALA A 110 10.55 1.85 -16.46
CA ALA A 110 10.64 1.22 -17.77
C ALA A 110 12.07 0.72 -18.03
N LYS A 111 12.23 -0.48 -18.60
CA LYS A 111 13.54 -1.00 -19.01
C LYS A 111 14.21 -0.15 -20.11
N THR A 112 13.41 0.43 -21.01
CA THR A 112 13.88 1.29 -22.09
C THR A 112 12.96 2.49 -22.27
N ASP A 113 13.39 3.51 -23.03
CA ASP A 113 12.56 4.67 -23.39
C ASP A 113 11.55 4.39 -24.52
N SER A 114 11.33 3.12 -24.88
CA SER A 114 10.35 2.75 -25.90
C SER A 114 8.92 3.06 -25.44
N VAL A 115 8.02 3.33 -26.39
CA VAL A 115 6.60 3.56 -26.09
C VAL A 115 5.98 2.34 -25.39
N ASN A 116 6.40 1.14 -25.78
CA ASN A 116 5.92 -0.11 -25.21
C ASN A 116 6.30 -0.23 -23.73
N ASP A 117 7.57 0.02 -23.37
CA ASP A 117 8.01 -0.10 -21.98
C ASP A 117 7.47 1.03 -21.10
N ARG A 118 7.24 2.23 -21.66
CA ARG A 118 6.52 3.31 -20.97
C ARG A 118 5.07 2.92 -20.66
N LEU A 119 4.38 2.23 -21.56
CA LEU A 119 3.04 1.69 -21.32
C LEU A 119 3.07 0.62 -20.23
N ALA A 120 4.05 -0.28 -20.27
CA ALA A 120 4.22 -1.30 -19.23
C ALA A 120 4.46 -0.68 -17.84
N MET A 121 5.31 0.35 -17.77
CA MET A 121 5.56 1.13 -16.55
C MET A 121 4.28 1.81 -16.05
N ASN A 122 3.53 2.48 -16.94
CA ASN A 122 2.25 3.11 -16.58
C ASN A 122 1.27 2.12 -15.97
N ASN A 123 1.11 0.95 -16.60
CA ASN A 123 0.15 -0.06 -16.17
C ASN A 123 0.58 -0.73 -14.85
N ALA A 124 1.87 -1.05 -14.70
CA ALA A 124 2.41 -1.59 -13.46
C ALA A 124 2.29 -0.58 -12.30
N ASP A 125 2.49 0.72 -12.58
CA ASP A 125 2.38 1.78 -11.58
C ASP A 125 0.92 2.04 -11.21
N GLY A 126 0.02 2.00 -12.19
CA GLY A 126 -1.39 2.12 -11.95
C GLY A 126 -1.93 0.97 -11.11
N TYR A 127 -1.50 -0.27 -11.39
CA TYR A 127 -1.91 -1.46 -10.66
C TYR A 127 -1.37 -1.49 -9.22
N ALA A 128 -0.13 -1.08 -8.99
CA ALA A 128 0.48 -1.13 -7.66
C ALA A 128 0.18 0.11 -6.80
N ASN A 129 0.16 1.30 -7.42
CA ASN A 129 0.24 2.57 -6.70
C ASN A 129 -1.00 3.45 -6.96
N ARG A 130 -1.23 3.87 -8.22
CA ARG A 130 -2.25 4.91 -8.52
C ARG A 130 -3.68 4.46 -8.23
N TRP A 131 -3.96 3.16 -8.34
CA TRP A 131 -5.28 2.61 -8.00
C TRP A 131 -5.67 2.84 -6.53
N PHE A 132 -4.69 3.10 -5.66
CA PHE A 132 -4.89 3.37 -4.23
C PHE A 132 -4.67 4.85 -3.92
N LEU A 133 -3.63 5.46 -4.51
CA LEU A 133 -3.32 6.88 -4.29
C LEU A 133 -4.39 7.83 -4.86
N ASP A 134 -4.89 7.58 -6.07
CA ASP A 134 -5.87 8.49 -6.71
C ASP A 134 -7.21 8.53 -5.91
N PRO A 135 -7.79 7.40 -5.45
CA PRO A 135 -8.95 7.45 -4.57
C PRO A 135 -8.72 8.26 -3.28
N VAL A 136 -7.62 7.98 -2.58
CA VAL A 136 -7.33 8.58 -1.26
C VAL A 136 -7.08 10.08 -1.36
N PHE A 137 -6.41 10.55 -2.40
CA PHE A 137 -5.98 11.96 -2.49
C PHE A 137 -6.71 12.80 -3.54
N LYS A 138 -7.38 12.17 -4.50
CA LYS A 138 -8.07 12.86 -5.61
C LYS A 138 -9.56 12.52 -5.69
N GLY A 139 -10.06 11.57 -4.90
CA GLY A 139 -11.48 11.21 -4.91
C GLY A 139 -11.96 10.60 -6.23
N HIS A 140 -11.08 9.92 -6.98
CA HIS A 140 -11.47 9.18 -8.18
C HIS A 140 -10.50 8.03 -8.47
N TYR A 141 -10.95 6.99 -9.17
CA TYR A 141 -10.05 5.97 -9.70
C TYR A 141 -9.36 6.46 -11.00
N PRO A 142 -8.18 5.92 -11.36
CA PRO A 142 -7.54 6.22 -12.63
C PRO A 142 -8.26 5.53 -13.80
N VAL A 143 -8.81 6.32 -14.72
CA VAL A 143 -9.61 5.83 -15.86
C VAL A 143 -8.80 4.93 -16.80
N ASP A 144 -7.51 5.17 -16.97
CA ASP A 144 -6.65 4.29 -17.79
C ASP A 144 -6.59 2.87 -17.22
N MET A 145 -6.57 2.74 -15.89
CA MET A 145 -6.61 1.45 -15.21
C MET A 145 -8.00 0.83 -15.23
N MET A 146 -9.07 1.62 -15.09
CA MET A 146 -10.44 1.11 -15.25
C MET A 146 -10.63 0.50 -16.65
N ASN A 147 -10.15 1.19 -17.68
CA ASN A 147 -10.18 0.69 -19.06
C ASN A 147 -9.34 -0.60 -19.21
N LEU A 148 -8.17 -0.67 -18.58
CA LEU A 148 -7.34 -1.87 -18.62
C LEU A 148 -8.01 -3.06 -17.92
N PHE A 149 -8.63 -2.83 -16.76
CA PHE A 149 -9.35 -3.84 -16.00
C PHE A 149 -10.66 -4.27 -16.65
N SER A 150 -11.20 -3.47 -17.59
CA SER A 150 -12.44 -3.79 -18.31
C SER A 150 -12.40 -5.09 -19.12
N LYS A 151 -11.21 -5.68 -19.31
CA LYS A 151 -11.05 -7.06 -19.80
C LYS A 151 -11.73 -8.12 -18.92
N TYR A 152 -11.87 -7.83 -17.62
CA TYR A 152 -12.46 -8.72 -16.62
C TYR A 152 -13.58 -8.04 -15.81
N VAL A 153 -13.49 -6.73 -15.61
CA VAL A 153 -14.43 -5.92 -14.82
C VAL A 153 -15.38 -5.15 -15.74
N HIS A 154 -16.58 -5.67 -15.93
CA HIS A 154 -17.52 -5.15 -16.92
C HIS A 154 -18.48 -4.09 -16.37
N SER A 155 -18.46 -3.84 -15.05
CA SER A 155 -19.27 -2.84 -14.37
C SER A 155 -18.52 -2.27 -13.18
N PHE A 156 -18.64 -0.97 -12.97
CA PHE A 156 -18.09 -0.26 -11.81
C PHE A 156 -19.20 0.20 -10.84
N ALA A 157 -20.39 -0.44 -10.91
CA ALA A 157 -21.54 -0.09 -10.08
C ALA A 157 -21.36 -0.38 -8.57
N PHE A 158 -20.27 -1.06 -8.19
CA PHE A 158 -19.88 -1.21 -6.79
C PHE A 158 -19.44 0.11 -6.15
N ILE A 159 -19.01 1.08 -6.97
CA ILE A 159 -18.76 2.46 -6.56
C ILE A 159 -20.12 3.15 -6.47
N GLN A 160 -20.59 3.40 -5.25
CA GLN A 160 -21.85 4.09 -5.01
C GLN A 160 -21.65 5.61 -4.90
N GLU A 161 -22.74 6.35 -5.02
CA GLU A 161 -22.74 7.80 -4.83
C GLU A 161 -22.24 8.16 -3.42
N GLY A 162 -21.27 9.07 -3.32
CA GLY A 162 -20.66 9.49 -2.06
C GLY A 162 -19.46 8.66 -1.61
N ASP A 163 -19.19 7.51 -2.23
CA ASP A 163 -18.10 6.62 -1.78
C ASP A 163 -16.73 7.28 -1.97
N MET A 164 -16.52 7.94 -3.11
CA MET A 164 -15.20 8.50 -3.42
C MET A 164 -14.89 9.73 -2.58
N GLU A 165 -15.89 10.54 -2.24
CA GLU A 165 -15.79 11.64 -1.30
C GLU A 165 -15.43 11.13 0.09
N THR A 166 -16.06 10.04 0.53
CA THR A 166 -15.78 9.38 1.81
C THR A 166 -14.35 8.81 1.84
N ILE A 167 -13.92 8.13 0.77
CA ILE A 167 -12.56 7.57 0.66
C ILE A 167 -11.49 8.66 0.72
N ALA A 168 -11.77 9.84 0.17
CA ALA A 168 -10.85 10.97 0.12
C ALA A 168 -10.94 11.90 1.34
N VAL A 169 -11.53 11.43 2.45
CA VAL A 169 -11.63 12.21 3.69
C VAL A 169 -10.23 12.67 4.17
N PRO A 170 -10.08 13.93 4.64
CA PRO A 170 -8.80 14.41 5.13
C PRO A 170 -8.26 13.59 6.30
N CYS A 171 -7.04 13.08 6.13
CA CYS A 171 -6.26 12.37 7.15
C CYS A 171 -5.16 13.27 7.74
N ASP A 172 -4.57 12.86 8.86
CA ASP A 172 -3.50 13.62 9.52
C ASP A 172 -2.11 13.28 8.99
N PHE A 173 -1.93 12.06 8.45
CA PHE A 173 -0.68 11.59 7.86
C PHE A 173 -0.91 10.53 6.78
N LEU A 174 0.12 10.27 5.97
CA LEU A 174 0.22 9.11 5.09
C LEU A 174 1.27 8.14 5.63
N GLY A 175 0.87 6.89 5.87
CA GLY A 175 1.78 5.79 6.12
C GLY A 175 2.29 5.18 4.80
N ILE A 176 3.58 4.89 4.73
CA ILE A 176 4.20 4.25 3.57
C ILE A 176 4.99 3.04 4.04
N ASN A 177 4.65 1.89 3.46
CA ASN A 177 5.50 0.71 3.48
C ASN A 177 6.35 0.71 2.21
N PHE A 178 7.66 0.77 2.37
CA PHE A 178 8.59 0.76 1.26
C PHE A 178 9.62 -0.34 1.42
N TYR A 179 9.75 -1.18 0.39
CA TYR A 179 10.71 -2.28 0.38
C TYR A 179 11.63 -2.24 -0.84
N SER A 180 11.08 -1.98 -2.01
CA SER A 180 11.83 -2.08 -3.26
C SER A 180 11.15 -1.32 -4.41
N ARG A 181 11.82 -1.32 -5.57
CA ARG A 181 11.29 -0.86 -6.85
C ARG A 181 10.96 -2.07 -7.74
N ASN A 182 10.28 -1.84 -8.85
CA ASN A 182 10.26 -2.83 -9.93
C ASN A 182 10.65 -2.22 -11.28
N LEU A 183 11.61 -2.86 -11.95
CA LEU A 183 11.88 -2.64 -13.37
C LEU A 183 10.94 -3.53 -14.19
N VAL A 184 10.24 -2.95 -15.15
CA VAL A 184 9.28 -3.66 -16.00
C VAL A 184 9.56 -3.44 -17.47
N GLU A 185 9.16 -4.41 -18.28
CA GLU A 185 9.17 -4.33 -19.74
C GLU A 185 7.83 -4.81 -20.30
N PHE A 186 7.55 -4.41 -21.54
CA PHE A 186 6.30 -4.76 -22.20
C PHE A 186 6.13 -6.25 -22.47
N SER A 187 4.90 -6.72 -22.38
CA SER A 187 4.51 -8.07 -22.79
C SER A 187 3.17 -8.06 -23.48
N ALA A 188 3.14 -8.34 -24.79
CA ALA A 188 1.89 -8.47 -25.54
C ALA A 188 1.01 -9.65 -25.09
N ALA A 189 1.62 -10.65 -24.44
CA ALA A 189 0.94 -11.85 -23.96
C ALA A 189 0.37 -11.71 -22.54
N ASN A 190 0.70 -10.63 -21.83
CA ASN A 190 0.16 -10.35 -20.50
C ASN A 190 -1.04 -9.41 -20.63
N ASP A 191 -2.11 -9.67 -19.89
CA ASP A 191 -3.33 -8.88 -20.02
C ASP A 191 -3.20 -7.43 -19.56
N PHE A 192 -2.23 -7.14 -18.69
CA PHE A 192 -1.89 -5.78 -18.26
C PHE A 192 -0.69 -5.20 -19.02
N LEU A 193 -0.25 -5.88 -20.08
CA LEU A 193 0.79 -5.43 -21.02
C LEU A 193 2.18 -5.23 -20.39
N GLN A 194 2.45 -5.91 -19.28
CA GLN A 194 3.70 -5.78 -18.54
C GLN A 194 4.23 -7.13 -18.07
N LYS A 195 5.53 -7.18 -17.79
CA LYS A 195 6.17 -8.23 -16.99
C LYS A 195 7.39 -7.65 -16.29
N ALA A 196 7.88 -8.33 -15.25
CA ALA A 196 9.15 -7.98 -14.63
C ALA A 196 10.31 -8.06 -15.64
N ALA A 197 11.14 -7.02 -15.68
CA ALA A 197 12.40 -7.01 -16.40
C ALA A 197 13.53 -7.49 -15.50
N TYR A 198 14.62 -7.98 -16.11
CA TYR A 198 15.83 -8.31 -15.38
C TYR A 198 16.43 -7.06 -14.73
N SER A 199 16.68 -7.12 -13.43
CA SER A 199 17.43 -6.11 -12.68
C SER A 199 18.83 -6.62 -12.33
N ASP A 200 19.82 -5.76 -12.46
CA ASP A 200 21.22 -5.98 -12.08
C ASP A 200 21.58 -5.40 -10.71
N TYR A 201 20.59 -4.90 -9.97
CA TYR A 201 20.78 -4.37 -8.62
C TYR A 201 21.16 -5.48 -7.63
N ASP A 202 21.86 -5.09 -6.55
CA ASP A 202 21.99 -5.95 -5.38
C ASP A 202 20.61 -6.29 -4.81
N ARG A 203 20.47 -7.50 -4.27
CA ARG A 203 19.17 -8.04 -3.84
C ARG A 203 19.19 -8.58 -2.42
N THR A 204 18.03 -8.50 -1.78
CA THR A 204 17.73 -9.20 -0.53
C THR A 204 17.55 -10.70 -0.77
N ALA A 205 17.37 -11.51 0.28
CA ALA A 205 17.07 -12.94 0.14
C ALA A 205 15.72 -13.19 -0.56
N MET A 206 14.80 -12.22 -0.54
CA MET A 206 13.53 -12.27 -1.28
C MET A 206 13.72 -12.06 -2.79
N GLY A 207 14.94 -11.78 -3.24
CA GLY A 207 15.23 -11.42 -4.63
C GLY A 207 14.76 -10.01 -5.01
N TRP A 208 14.50 -9.15 -4.03
CA TRP A 208 14.07 -7.77 -4.23
C TRP A 208 15.26 -6.83 -4.35
N ASP A 209 15.20 -5.87 -5.28
CA ASP A 209 16.24 -4.85 -5.46
C ASP A 209 16.40 -4.00 -4.19
N ILE A 210 17.64 -3.77 -3.78
CA ILE A 210 17.99 -2.77 -2.76
C ILE A 210 18.05 -1.39 -3.44
N ALA A 211 17.02 -0.55 -3.24
CA ALA A 211 16.79 0.62 -4.09
C ALA A 211 16.51 1.93 -3.32
N PRO A 212 17.44 2.43 -2.48
CA PRO A 212 17.25 3.67 -1.70
C PRO A 212 17.10 4.93 -2.56
N ASN A 213 17.66 4.96 -3.77
CA ASN A 213 17.45 6.09 -4.69
C ASN A 213 16.02 6.10 -5.26
N ALA A 214 15.44 4.94 -5.52
CA ALA A 214 14.06 4.84 -5.99
C ALA A 214 13.05 5.25 -4.90
N PHE A 215 13.40 5.01 -3.63
CA PHE A 215 12.66 5.54 -2.49
C PHE A 215 12.58 7.08 -2.53
N LYS A 216 13.70 7.77 -2.82
CA LYS A 216 13.70 9.24 -2.96
C LYS A 216 12.80 9.73 -4.10
N ASP A 217 12.87 9.06 -5.25
CA ASP A 217 12.01 9.40 -6.40
C ASP A 217 10.53 9.27 -6.04
N LEU A 218 10.16 8.20 -5.32
CA LEU A 218 8.79 7.98 -4.86
C LEU A 218 8.32 9.13 -3.95
N ILE A 219 9.10 9.50 -2.94
CA ILE A 219 8.70 10.55 -1.99
C ILE A 219 8.52 11.90 -2.72
N ARG A 220 9.46 12.26 -3.60
CA ARG A 220 9.35 13.50 -4.39
C ARG A 220 8.12 13.49 -5.29
N ARG A 221 7.79 12.34 -5.89
CA ARG A 221 6.56 12.19 -6.68
C ARG A 221 5.31 12.40 -5.83
N LEU A 222 5.25 11.82 -4.64
CA LEU A 222 4.08 11.99 -3.76
C LEU A 222 3.84 13.45 -3.39
N ARG A 223 4.90 14.21 -3.11
CA ARG A 223 4.81 15.67 -2.88
C ARG A 223 4.37 16.42 -4.13
N ALA A 224 4.88 16.03 -5.30
CA ALA A 224 4.56 16.72 -6.55
C ALA A 224 3.12 16.46 -7.04
N GLU A 225 2.57 15.27 -6.79
CA GLU A 225 1.35 14.80 -7.46
C GLU A 225 0.17 14.52 -6.53
N TYR A 226 0.40 14.35 -5.21
CA TYR A 226 -0.60 13.77 -4.31
C TYR A 226 -0.84 14.54 -3.02
N THR A 227 0.20 14.79 -2.21
CA THR A 227 -0.05 15.24 -0.83
C THR A 227 1.11 15.98 -0.20
N ASP A 228 0.77 16.98 0.62
CA ASP A 228 1.66 17.72 1.52
C ASP A 228 1.59 17.19 2.96
N LEU A 229 0.77 16.18 3.24
CA LEU A 229 0.64 15.60 4.58
C LEU A 229 1.98 15.05 5.10
N PRO A 230 2.22 15.07 6.43
CA PRO A 230 3.30 14.32 7.04
C PRO A 230 3.34 12.87 6.55
N ILE A 231 4.54 12.38 6.22
CA ILE A 231 4.77 10.99 5.85
C ILE A 231 5.40 10.25 7.01
N TYR A 232 4.90 9.06 7.30
CA TYR A 232 5.54 8.08 8.17
C TYR A 232 5.97 6.88 7.33
N ILE A 233 7.23 6.47 7.44
CA ILE A 233 7.67 5.18 6.90
C ILE A 233 7.29 4.13 7.93
N THR A 234 6.10 3.56 7.74
CA THR A 234 5.46 2.64 8.69
C THR A 234 6.04 1.24 8.63
N GLU A 235 6.63 0.87 7.49
CA GLU A 235 7.47 -0.31 7.35
C GLU A 235 8.60 -0.06 6.34
N ASN A 236 9.81 -0.43 6.74
CA ASN A 236 10.94 -0.61 5.83
C ASN A 236 11.94 -1.58 6.46
N GLY A 237 12.45 -2.51 5.66
CA GLY A 237 13.39 -3.51 6.12
C GLY A 237 13.74 -4.53 5.05
N ALA A 238 14.55 -5.52 5.42
CA ALA A 238 15.04 -6.53 4.49
C ALA A 238 15.24 -7.89 5.17
N ALA A 239 14.92 -8.95 4.43
CA ALA A 239 15.25 -10.31 4.79
C ALA A 239 16.58 -10.72 4.15
N PHE A 240 17.45 -11.34 4.95
CA PHE A 240 18.70 -11.96 4.54
C PHE A 240 18.81 -13.35 5.17
N ASP A 241 19.72 -14.17 4.66
CA ASP A 241 19.99 -15.51 5.20
C ASP A 241 20.89 -15.39 6.43
N ASP A 242 20.27 -15.20 7.59
CA ASP A 242 20.97 -14.95 8.85
C ASP A 242 21.61 -16.22 9.42
N GLU A 243 22.90 -16.14 9.75
CA GLU A 243 23.63 -17.23 10.39
C GLU A 243 23.90 -16.93 11.87
N LEU A 244 23.40 -17.81 12.75
CA LEU A 244 23.69 -17.77 14.18
C LEU A 244 25.03 -18.45 14.48
N ILE A 245 26.06 -17.67 14.79
CA ILE A 245 27.40 -18.14 15.13
C ILE A 245 27.75 -17.69 16.54
N GLU A 246 28.01 -18.65 17.44
CA GLU A 246 28.40 -18.38 18.83
C GLU A 246 27.44 -17.44 19.59
N GLY A 247 26.14 -17.58 19.33
CA GLY A 247 25.09 -16.77 19.99
C GLY A 247 24.94 -15.36 19.44
N ARG A 248 25.51 -15.07 18.27
CA ARG A 248 25.37 -13.79 17.57
C ARG A 248 25.00 -14.00 16.10
N VAL A 249 24.23 -13.07 15.55
CA VAL A 249 24.01 -12.94 14.11
C VAL A 249 24.78 -11.71 13.65
N ALA A 250 25.59 -11.85 12.60
CA ALA A 250 26.39 -10.76 12.03
C ALA A 250 25.77 -10.32 10.69
N ASP A 251 24.64 -9.62 10.77
CA ASP A 251 23.80 -9.22 9.65
C ASP A 251 24.18 -7.84 9.07
N GLN A 252 25.45 -7.68 8.69
CA GLN A 252 25.94 -6.42 8.13
C GLN A 252 25.15 -5.98 6.88
N ASN A 253 24.68 -6.95 6.08
CA ASN A 253 23.79 -6.72 4.94
C ASN A 253 22.47 -6.01 5.33
N ARG A 254 21.84 -6.41 6.44
CA ARG A 254 20.63 -5.76 6.98
C ARG A 254 20.94 -4.39 7.55
N ILE A 255 22.05 -4.27 8.28
CA ILE A 255 22.54 -2.97 8.80
C ILE A 255 22.74 -1.98 7.63
N ASP A 256 23.41 -2.42 6.57
CA ASP A 256 23.70 -1.59 5.39
C ASP A 256 22.42 -1.18 4.65
N TYR A 257 21.44 -2.09 4.52
CA TYR A 257 20.15 -1.79 3.93
C TYR A 257 19.43 -0.67 4.70
N VAL A 258 19.31 -0.83 6.02
CA VAL A 258 18.60 0.13 6.89
C VAL A 258 19.33 1.48 6.90
N ALA A 259 20.66 1.47 7.04
CA ALA A 259 21.47 2.68 7.05
C ALA A 259 21.32 3.50 5.76
N GLN A 260 21.28 2.83 4.60
CA GLN A 260 21.08 3.50 3.31
C GLN A 260 19.70 4.16 3.19
N HIS A 261 18.63 3.52 3.69
CA HIS A 261 17.28 4.09 3.65
C HIS A 261 17.10 5.19 4.69
N LEU A 262 17.69 5.07 5.88
CA LEU A 262 17.73 6.15 6.87
C LEU A 262 18.51 7.37 6.36
N GLN A 263 19.63 7.17 5.67
CA GLN A 263 20.34 8.27 5.00
C GLN A 263 19.46 8.91 3.93
N ALA A 264 18.73 8.11 3.15
CA ALA A 264 17.80 8.64 2.16
C ALA A 264 16.69 9.50 2.79
N ILE A 265 16.15 9.09 3.94
CA ILE A 265 15.18 9.88 4.72
C ILE A 265 15.80 11.18 5.22
N SER A 266 17.02 11.13 5.76
CA SER A 266 17.75 12.33 6.20
C SER A 266 17.89 13.34 5.07
N ASP A 267 18.37 12.89 3.90
CA ASP A 267 18.55 13.74 2.72
C ASP A 267 17.20 14.34 2.24
N LEU A 268 16.13 13.54 2.24
CA LEU A 268 14.79 14.03 1.87
C LEU A 268 14.25 15.07 2.87
N ASN A 269 14.54 14.91 4.15
CA ASN A 269 14.17 15.89 5.16
C ASN A 269 14.98 17.19 5.04
N GLU A 270 16.24 17.14 4.59
CA GLU A 270 16.99 18.34 4.19
C GLU A 270 16.33 19.05 2.97
N GLU A 271 15.70 18.29 2.09
CA GLU A 271 14.87 18.80 0.98
C GLU A 271 13.45 19.23 1.42
N SER A 272 13.15 19.25 2.73
CA SER A 272 11.83 19.60 3.28
C SER A 272 10.69 18.68 2.84
N MET A 273 10.98 17.39 2.62
CA MET A 273 9.98 16.40 2.20
C MET A 273 9.07 15.91 3.35
N ASN A 274 9.24 16.41 4.58
CA ASN A 274 8.33 16.20 5.72
C ASN A 274 8.05 14.71 6.03
N ILE A 275 9.12 13.94 6.25
CA ILE A 275 9.06 12.56 6.76
C ILE A 275 9.27 12.61 8.28
N ASP A 276 8.20 12.37 9.03
CA ASP A 276 8.16 12.59 10.49
C ASP A 276 8.58 11.36 11.30
N GLY A 277 8.56 10.17 10.69
CA GLY A 277 8.90 8.94 11.40
C GLY A 277 9.37 7.80 10.50
N TYR A 278 10.09 6.87 11.12
CA TYR A 278 10.57 5.62 10.53
C TYR A 278 10.39 4.47 11.52
N TYR A 279 9.67 3.44 11.09
CA TYR A 279 9.47 2.21 11.83
C TYR A 279 10.13 1.06 11.06
N LEU A 280 11.11 0.43 11.71
CA LEU A 280 11.88 -0.66 11.13
C LEU A 280 11.04 -1.93 11.13
N TRP A 281 10.81 -2.50 9.95
CA TRP A 281 10.17 -3.81 9.83
C TRP A 281 11.26 -4.91 9.82
N SER A 282 11.33 -5.80 10.80
CA SER A 282 10.45 -5.97 11.96
C SER A 282 11.24 -5.98 13.26
N LEU A 283 10.53 -5.85 14.38
CA LEU A 283 11.08 -6.00 15.72
C LEU A 283 11.59 -7.42 15.97
N LEU A 284 10.90 -8.43 15.43
CA LEU A 284 11.16 -9.85 15.61
C LEU A 284 10.99 -10.58 14.28
N ASP A 285 11.71 -11.68 14.10
CA ASP A 285 11.43 -12.64 13.04
C ASP A 285 9.98 -13.16 13.16
N ASN A 286 9.27 -13.21 12.04
CA ASN A 286 7.87 -13.63 11.95
C ASN A 286 7.54 -14.27 10.60
#